data_AF-A0A948Q0L4-F1
#
_entry.id   AF-A0A948Q0L4-F1
#
_cell.length_a   1.000
_cell.length_b   1.000
_cell.length_c   1.000
_cell.angle_alpha   90.00
_cell.angle_beta   90.00
_cell.angle_gamma   90.00
#
_symmetry.space_group_name_H-M   'P 1'
#
loop_
_entity.id
_entity.type
_entity.pdbx_description
1 polymer ?
#
loop_
_entity_poly.entity_id
_entity_poly.type
_entity_poly.pdbx_seq_one_letter_code
_entity_poly.pdbx_strand_id
1 'polypeptide(L)'
;MEKGIQMFFFLIASASILTLSLIVFFLFMEGVPIFGKVSVKAFIFGHYWYPTYDPPEFGIFPLIIASLSVTAVASALSIPLGVMTAIYLAEIASARFREVVKPVVELLAALPSVVIGFFGMVVVAPFLQNTFNVATGLNLFNAALMLAFMSVPTICSLSEDAVFSVPKELKEASLALGATHWETVWRVTIPASISGVSTAVILGMSRAIGETMVVLMVAGGAAMIPTSIFDPVRPMPASIAAEMAEAPFRGDHYYALFATGIVLFGFTLLFNLVADYISNKYRQVGAATL
;
A
#
# COMPACT_ATOMS: atom_id res chain seq x y z
N MET A 1 1.85 -42.26 -2.03
CA MET A 1 2.39 -40.96 -1.60
C MET A 1 1.69 -39.79 -2.29
N GLU A 2 1.54 -39.81 -3.61
CA GLU A 2 0.95 -38.71 -4.39
C GLU A 2 -0.48 -38.28 -3.96
N LYS A 3 -1.41 -39.23 -3.78
CA LYS A 3 -2.76 -38.94 -3.26
C LYS A 3 -2.76 -38.34 -1.84
N GLY A 4 -1.77 -38.70 -1.01
CA GLY A 4 -1.62 -38.16 0.34
C GLY A 4 -1.15 -36.70 0.32
N ILE A 5 -0.21 -36.38 -0.58
CA ILE A 5 0.28 -35.01 -0.79
C ILE A 5 -0.81 -34.12 -1.38
N GLN A 6 -1.57 -34.61 -2.37
CA GLN A 6 -2.70 -33.89 -2.94
C GLN A 6 -3.78 -33.59 -1.90
N MET A 7 -4.13 -34.58 -1.06
CA MET A 7 -5.12 -34.38 0.01
C MET A 7 -4.61 -33.40 1.07
N PHE A 8 -3.31 -33.43 1.40
CA PHE A 8 -2.69 -32.46 2.31
C PHE A 8 -2.77 -31.02 1.77
N PHE A 9 -2.36 -30.79 0.52
CA PHE A 9 -2.46 -29.46 -0.09
C PHE A 9 -3.91 -29.00 -0.24
N PHE A 10 -4.83 -29.91 -0.57
CA PHE A 10 -6.25 -29.59 -0.63
C PHE A 10 -6.82 -29.15 0.72
N LEU A 11 -6.44 -29.83 1.81
CA LEU A 11 -6.87 -29.46 3.17
C LEU A 11 -6.33 -28.09 3.58
N ILE A 12 -5.07 -27.79 3.29
CA ILE A 12 -4.46 -26.48 3.59
C ILE A 12 -5.14 -25.37 2.79
N ALA A 13 -5.33 -25.57 1.49
CA ALA A 13 -6.01 -24.59 0.63
C ALA A 13 -7.46 -24.35 1.09
N SER A 14 -8.19 -25.43 1.41
CA SER A 14 -9.56 -25.36 1.91
C SER A 14 -9.64 -24.64 3.26
N ALA A 15 -8.72 -24.93 4.19
CA ALA A 15 -8.64 -24.26 5.48
C ALA A 15 -8.36 -22.76 5.31
N SER A 16 -7.43 -22.38 4.44
CA SER A 16 -7.13 -20.96 4.15
C SER A 16 -8.34 -20.22 3.59
N ILE A 17 -9.03 -20.80 2.61
CA ILE A 17 -10.25 -20.22 2.02
C ILE A 17 -11.36 -20.09 3.08
N LEU A 18 -11.53 -21.11 3.92
CA LEU A 18 -12.52 -21.10 5.00
C LEU A 18 -12.21 -19.98 6.01
N THR A 19 -10.96 -19.85 6.46
CA THR A 19 -10.54 -18.78 7.38
C THR A 19 -10.81 -17.40 6.80
N LEU A 20 -10.42 -17.15 5.54
CA LEU A 20 -10.69 -15.87 4.87
C LEU A 20 -12.20 -15.61 4.76
N SER A 21 -12.99 -16.62 4.40
CA SER A 21 -14.44 -16.52 4.30
C SER A 21 -15.08 -16.19 5.66
N LEU A 22 -14.59 -16.78 6.75
CA LEU A 22 -15.05 -16.50 8.11
C LEU A 22 -14.70 -15.09 8.55
N ILE A 23 -13.50 -14.59 8.23
CA ILE A 23 -13.10 -13.19 8.53
C ILE A 23 -14.03 -12.21 7.82
N VAL A 24 -14.29 -12.43 6.53
CA VAL A 24 -15.20 -11.60 5.75
C VAL A 24 -16.61 -11.68 6.34
N PHE A 25 -17.13 -12.89 6.59
CA PHE A 25 -18.45 -13.06 7.17
C PHE A 25 -18.58 -12.34 8.53
N PHE A 26 -17.59 -12.49 9.41
CA PHE A 26 -17.56 -11.82 10.71
C PHE A 26 -17.55 -10.29 10.58
N LEU A 27 -16.73 -9.76 9.66
CA LEU A 27 -16.66 -8.32 9.37
C LEU A 27 -18.03 -7.75 8.98
N PHE A 28 -18.77 -8.44 8.10
CA PHE A 28 -20.11 -8.02 7.69
C PHE A 28 -21.14 -8.20 8.81
N MET A 29 -21.07 -9.31 9.55
CA MET A 29 -21.99 -9.59 10.65
C MET A 29 -21.92 -8.53 11.76
N GLU A 30 -20.71 -8.07 12.11
CA GLU A 30 -20.51 -7.03 13.12
C GLU A 30 -20.65 -5.61 12.54
N GLY A 31 -20.36 -5.38 11.25
CA GLY A 31 -20.45 -4.02 10.69
C GLY A 31 -21.84 -3.58 10.24
N VAL A 32 -22.71 -4.49 9.77
CA VAL A 32 -24.06 -4.14 9.27
C VAL A 32 -25.02 -3.55 10.33
N PRO A 33 -25.00 -3.98 11.61
CA PRO A 33 -25.92 -3.48 12.63
C PRO A 33 -25.96 -1.95 12.82
N ILE A 34 -24.86 -1.23 12.57
CA ILE A 34 -24.82 0.24 12.72
C ILE A 34 -25.82 0.94 11.78
N PHE A 35 -26.14 0.32 10.64
CA PHE A 35 -27.03 0.92 9.65
C PHE A 35 -28.51 0.91 10.05
N GLY A 36 -28.85 0.25 11.17
CA GLY A 36 -30.14 0.43 11.83
C GLY A 36 -30.28 1.78 12.54
N LYS A 37 -29.16 2.45 12.84
CA LYS A 37 -29.11 3.74 13.55
C LYS A 37 -28.67 4.90 12.66
N VAL A 38 -27.71 4.64 11.78
CA VAL A 38 -27.13 5.64 10.87
C VAL A 38 -27.37 5.24 9.44
N SER A 39 -27.89 6.14 8.60
CA SER A 39 -28.03 5.82 7.17
C SER A 39 -26.65 5.60 6.51
N VAL A 40 -26.56 4.68 5.55
CA VAL A 40 -25.32 4.41 4.78
C VAL A 40 -24.74 5.71 4.18
N LYS A 41 -25.61 6.61 3.69
CA LYS A 41 -25.19 7.90 3.14
C LYS A 41 -24.56 8.81 4.20
N ALA A 42 -25.18 8.91 5.38
CA ALA A 42 -24.64 9.70 6.49
C ALA A 42 -23.35 9.10 7.05
N PHE A 43 -23.21 7.77 7.02
CA PHE A 43 -21.98 7.10 7.40
C PHE A 43 -20.84 7.41 6.42
N ILE A 44 -21.04 7.17 5.12
CA ILE A 44 -19.97 7.32 4.11
C ILE A 44 -19.62 8.78 3.83
N PHE A 45 -20.62 9.66 3.71
CA PHE A 45 -20.43 11.07 3.32
C PHE A 45 -20.51 12.04 4.50
N GLY A 46 -20.71 11.54 5.73
CA GLY A 46 -20.68 12.38 6.93
C GLY A 46 -19.29 12.94 7.16
N HIS A 47 -19.22 14.22 7.52
CA HIS A 47 -17.96 14.97 7.67
C HIS A 47 -17.36 14.91 9.07
N TYR A 48 -18.06 14.31 10.03
CA TYR A 48 -17.69 14.33 11.43
C TYR A 48 -17.64 12.91 11.99
N TRP A 49 -16.51 12.58 12.60
CA TRP A 49 -16.32 11.35 13.36
C TRP A 49 -16.17 11.72 14.83
N TYR A 50 -17.28 11.67 15.57
CA TYR A 50 -17.34 11.89 17.02
C TYR A 50 -18.18 10.81 17.70
N PRO A 51 -17.65 9.57 17.85
CA PRO A 51 -18.37 8.45 18.45
C PRO A 51 -18.77 8.65 19.92
N THR A 52 -18.07 9.53 20.63
CA THR A 52 -18.27 9.80 22.07
C THR A 52 -19.15 11.02 22.34
N TYR A 53 -19.59 11.73 21.30
CA TYR A 53 -20.48 12.88 21.42
C TYR A 53 -21.94 12.44 21.64
N ASP A 54 -22.79 13.35 22.13
CA ASP A 54 -24.23 13.11 22.28
C ASP A 54 -25.04 14.19 21.53
N PRO A 55 -25.71 13.85 20.41
CA PRO A 55 -25.78 12.53 19.78
C PRO A 55 -24.47 12.12 19.06
N PRO A 56 -24.13 10.83 18.96
CA PRO A 56 -22.89 10.38 18.35
C PRO A 56 -22.89 10.54 16.83
N GLU A 57 -21.73 10.90 16.27
CA GLU A 57 -21.52 11.08 14.83
C GLU A 57 -20.52 10.07 14.27
N PHE A 58 -20.92 9.36 13.21
CA PHE A 58 -20.15 8.26 12.61
C PHE A 58 -19.80 8.51 11.14
N GLY A 59 -19.60 9.78 10.75
CA GLY A 59 -19.20 10.16 9.40
C GLY A 59 -17.75 9.81 9.11
N ILE A 60 -17.51 8.86 8.22
CA ILE A 60 -16.16 8.36 7.88
C ILE A 60 -15.53 9.05 6.68
N PHE A 61 -16.19 10.05 6.08
CA PHE A 61 -15.66 10.73 4.89
C PHE A 61 -14.25 11.32 5.11
N PRO A 62 -13.96 11.98 6.26
CA PRO A 62 -12.60 12.45 6.54
C PRO A 62 -11.56 11.32 6.59
N LEU A 63 -11.94 10.15 7.13
CA LEU A 63 -11.06 8.98 7.24
C LEU A 63 -10.76 8.39 5.85
N ILE A 64 -11.76 8.36 4.96
CA ILE A 64 -11.59 7.93 3.57
C ILE A 64 -10.63 8.87 2.84
N ILE A 65 -10.87 10.19 2.91
CA ILE A 65 -10.01 11.18 2.26
C ILE A 65 -8.59 11.14 2.83
N ALA A 66 -8.44 10.99 4.14
CA ALA A 66 -7.14 10.80 4.79
C ALA A 66 -6.40 9.58 4.23
N SER A 67 -7.06 8.41 4.20
CA SER A 67 -6.50 7.18 3.61
C SER A 67 -6.06 7.38 2.16
N LEU A 68 -6.95 7.90 1.32
CA LEU A 68 -6.67 8.12 -0.11
C LEU A 68 -5.53 9.11 -0.32
N SER A 69 -5.51 10.21 0.44
CA SER A 69 -4.48 11.25 0.29
C SER A 69 -3.10 10.75 0.72
N VAL A 70 -3.02 10.04 1.85
CA VAL A 70 -1.76 9.42 2.32
C VAL A 70 -1.27 8.39 1.31
N THR A 71 -2.13 7.51 0.82
CA THR A 71 -1.76 6.52 -0.21
C THR A 71 -1.33 7.20 -1.51
N ALA A 72 -2.03 8.24 -1.97
CA ALA A 72 -1.71 8.94 -3.20
C ALA A 72 -0.32 9.59 -3.15
N VAL A 73 -0.02 10.32 -2.07
CA VAL A 73 1.30 10.95 -1.89
C VAL A 73 2.39 9.88 -1.71
N ALA A 74 2.12 8.81 -0.95
CA ALA A 74 3.07 7.71 -0.81
C ALA A 74 3.38 7.04 -2.15
N SER A 75 2.36 6.81 -2.99
CA SER A 75 2.51 6.26 -4.34
C SER A 75 3.33 7.17 -5.25
N ALA A 76 3.04 8.47 -5.22
CA ALA A 76 3.73 9.47 -6.03
C ALA A 76 5.23 9.55 -5.70
N LEU A 77 5.62 9.23 -4.46
CA LEU A 77 7.02 9.14 -4.04
C LEU A 77 7.63 7.76 -4.34
N SER A 78 6.93 6.69 -3.96
CA SER A 78 7.51 5.34 -3.93
C SER A 78 7.64 4.69 -5.30
N ILE A 79 6.67 4.90 -6.19
CA ILE A 79 6.66 4.33 -7.53
C ILE A 79 7.84 4.82 -8.36
N PRO A 80 8.05 6.14 -8.56
CA PRO A 80 9.18 6.59 -9.37
C PRO A 80 10.51 6.20 -8.74
N LEU A 81 10.68 6.37 -7.42
CA LEU A 81 11.94 6.03 -6.74
C LEU A 81 12.24 4.53 -6.83
N GLY A 82 11.24 3.66 -6.59
CA GLY A 82 11.39 2.21 -6.66
C GLY A 82 11.72 1.73 -8.08
N VAL A 83 10.96 2.19 -9.07
CA VAL A 83 11.14 1.77 -10.48
C VAL A 83 12.45 2.32 -11.06
N MET A 84 12.81 3.58 -10.80
CA MET A 84 14.08 4.14 -11.27
C MET A 84 15.29 3.42 -10.66
N THR A 85 15.22 3.10 -9.35
CA THR A 85 16.29 2.35 -8.68
C THR A 85 16.42 0.95 -9.26
N ALA A 86 15.29 0.27 -9.53
CA ALA A 86 15.28 -1.04 -10.18
C ALA A 86 15.92 -1.03 -11.57
N ILE A 87 15.56 -0.06 -12.42
CA ILE A 87 16.13 0.09 -13.76
C ILE A 87 17.65 0.34 -13.67
N TYR A 88 18.07 1.22 -12.76
CA TYR A 88 19.48 1.48 -12.55
C TYR A 88 20.24 0.22 -12.12
N LEU A 89 19.73 -0.51 -11.14
CA LEU A 89 20.36 -1.73 -10.63
C LEU A 89 20.42 -2.86 -11.67
N ALA A 90 19.40 -2.96 -12.52
CA ALA A 90 19.31 -4.02 -13.53
C ALA A 90 20.15 -3.74 -14.78
N GLU A 91 20.21 -2.47 -15.26
CA GLU A 91 20.77 -2.14 -16.57
C GLU A 91 22.07 -1.31 -16.52
N ILE A 92 22.31 -0.55 -15.45
CA ILE A 92 23.40 0.44 -15.41
C ILE A 92 24.46 0.06 -14.37
N ALA A 93 24.03 -0.50 -13.23
CA ALA A 93 24.92 -0.84 -12.14
C ALA A 93 25.92 -1.95 -12.50
N SER A 94 27.16 -1.81 -12.01
CA SER A 94 28.14 -2.89 -12.08
C SER A 94 27.69 -4.08 -11.22
N ALA A 95 28.07 -5.29 -11.61
CA ALA A 95 27.70 -6.53 -10.90
C ALA A 95 28.04 -6.47 -9.39
N ARG A 96 29.24 -5.97 -9.05
CA ARG A 96 29.67 -5.81 -7.65
C ARG A 96 28.79 -4.84 -6.86
N PHE A 97 28.36 -3.75 -7.48
CA PHE A 97 27.49 -2.78 -6.82
C PHE A 97 26.11 -3.38 -6.55
N ARG A 98 25.55 -4.09 -7.52
CA ARG A 98 24.27 -4.79 -7.38
C ARG A 98 24.31 -5.86 -6.28
N GLU A 99 25.37 -6.66 -6.23
CA GLU A 99 25.56 -7.70 -5.20
C GLU A 99 25.58 -7.14 -3.77
N VAL A 100 25.94 -5.87 -3.58
CA VAL A 100 25.91 -5.20 -2.28
C VAL A 100 24.58 -4.50 -2.03
N VAL A 101 24.06 -3.76 -3.01
CA VAL A 101 22.87 -2.93 -2.81
C VAL A 101 21.59 -3.75 -2.73
N LYS A 102 21.45 -4.82 -3.53
CA LYS A 102 20.23 -5.64 -3.52
C LYS A 102 19.94 -6.25 -2.15
N PRO A 103 20.88 -6.92 -1.47
CA PRO A 103 20.67 -7.39 -0.11
C PRO A 103 20.31 -6.27 0.87
N VAL A 104 20.92 -5.08 0.75
CA VAL A 104 20.60 -3.93 1.61
C VAL A 104 19.15 -3.49 1.41
N VAL A 105 18.69 -3.39 0.16
CA VAL A 105 17.29 -3.06 -0.17
C VAL A 105 16.34 -4.12 0.40
N GLU A 106 16.65 -5.41 0.26
CA GLU A 106 15.84 -6.50 0.82
C GLU A 106 15.80 -6.47 2.35
N LEU A 107 16.92 -6.15 3.01
CA LEU A 107 16.97 -5.96 4.46
C LEU A 107 16.12 -4.76 4.92
N LEU A 108 16.08 -3.67 4.15
CA LEU A 108 15.20 -2.54 4.44
C LEU A 108 13.72 -2.93 4.34
N ALA A 109 13.34 -3.80 3.39
CA ALA A 109 11.97 -4.29 3.24
C ALA A 109 11.50 -5.16 4.41
N ALA A 110 12.44 -5.76 5.14
CA ALA A 110 12.21 -6.60 6.31
C ALA A 110 12.08 -5.81 7.63
N LEU A 111 12.28 -4.49 7.61
CA LEU A 111 12.14 -3.67 8.82
C LEU A 111 10.69 -3.73 9.35
N PRO A 112 10.51 -3.94 10.68
CA PRO A 112 9.19 -3.89 11.28
C PRO A 112 8.55 -2.52 11.11
N SER A 113 7.26 -2.49 10.76
CA SER A 113 6.51 -1.25 10.52
C SER A 113 6.50 -0.31 11.74
N VAL A 114 6.45 -0.86 12.96
CA VAL A 114 6.52 -0.09 14.21
C VAL A 114 7.86 0.65 14.35
N VAL A 115 8.97 0.06 13.89
CA VAL A 115 10.28 0.73 13.92
C VAL A 115 10.30 1.92 12.98
N ILE A 116 9.72 1.76 11.79
CA ILE A 116 9.59 2.85 10.80
C ILE A 116 8.67 3.96 11.35
N GLY A 117 7.54 3.60 11.94
CA GLY A 117 6.63 4.57 12.58
C GLY A 117 7.29 5.32 13.74
N PHE A 118 8.06 4.62 14.58
CA PHE A 118 8.80 5.22 15.67
C PHE A 118 9.87 6.20 15.16
N PHE A 119 10.65 5.80 14.14
CA PHE A 119 11.62 6.68 13.49
C PHE A 119 10.94 7.93 12.88
N GLY A 120 9.80 7.73 12.21
CA GLY A 120 9.00 8.82 11.64
C GLY A 120 8.50 9.81 12.70
N MET A 121 8.12 9.31 13.88
CA MET A 121 7.68 10.14 15.00
C MET A 121 8.83 10.88 15.69
N VAL A 122 9.95 10.20 15.96
CA VAL A 122 11.04 10.74 16.81
C VAL A 122 12.04 11.58 16.01
N VAL A 123 12.29 11.22 14.74
CA VAL A 123 13.32 11.87 13.92
C VAL A 123 12.69 12.73 12.82
N VAL A 124 11.77 12.15 12.04
CA VAL A 124 11.23 12.84 10.87
C VAL A 124 10.24 13.94 11.27
N ALA A 125 9.38 13.69 12.26
CA ALA A 125 8.41 14.70 12.69
C ALA A 125 9.09 15.98 13.20
N PRO A 126 10.09 15.95 14.11
CA PRO A 126 10.80 17.16 14.52
C PRO A 126 11.57 17.81 13.37
N PHE A 127 12.17 17.01 12.48
CA PHE A 127 12.85 17.52 11.29
C PHE A 127 11.90 18.32 10.39
N LEU A 128 10.71 17.79 10.10
CA LEU A 128 9.70 18.47 9.29
C LEU A 128 9.18 19.73 9.97
N GLN A 129 8.93 19.69 11.29
CA GLN A 129 8.51 20.85 12.07
C GLN A 129 9.51 22.00 11.93
N ASN A 130 10.79 21.72 12.16
CA ASN A 130 11.84 22.74 12.14
C ASN A 130 12.13 23.25 10.71
N THR A 131 12.09 22.37 9.71
CA THR A 131 12.45 22.71 8.33
C THR A 131 11.33 23.48 7.61
N PHE A 132 10.08 23.05 7.80
CA PHE A 132 8.93 23.64 7.12
C PHE A 132 8.14 24.62 7.99
N ASN A 133 8.58 24.83 9.25
CA ASN A 133 7.92 25.68 10.23
C ASN A 133 6.41 25.36 10.39
N VAL A 134 6.10 24.06 10.46
CA VAL A 134 4.73 23.55 10.58
C VAL A 134 4.40 23.26 12.04
N ALA A 135 3.13 23.41 12.42
CA ALA A 135 2.67 23.26 13.81
C ALA A 135 2.92 21.85 14.39
N THR A 136 2.82 20.82 13.55
CA THR A 136 3.12 19.44 13.92
C THR A 136 3.76 18.71 12.74
N GLY A 137 4.73 17.86 13.07
CA GLY A 137 5.38 16.96 12.13
C GLY A 137 4.66 15.61 12.03
N LEU A 138 3.65 15.40 12.88
CA LEU A 138 2.75 14.26 12.78
C LEU A 138 1.62 14.67 11.85
N ASN A 139 1.81 14.41 10.56
CA ASN A 139 0.95 14.90 9.49
C ASN A 139 0.90 13.94 8.31
N LEU A 140 0.02 14.25 7.35
CA LEU A 140 -0.16 13.49 6.11
C LEU A 140 1.17 13.27 5.37
N PHE A 141 2.00 14.30 5.21
CA PHE A 141 3.26 14.19 4.50
C PHE A 141 4.25 13.24 5.19
N ASN A 142 4.39 13.31 6.52
CA ASN A 142 5.22 12.36 7.27
C ASN A 142 4.73 10.92 7.10
N ALA A 143 3.41 10.70 7.22
CA ALA A 143 2.82 9.38 6.97
C ALA A 143 3.13 8.87 5.57
N ALA A 144 2.90 9.70 4.56
CA ALA A 144 3.18 9.34 3.17
C ALA A 144 4.68 9.06 2.93
N LEU A 145 5.58 9.82 3.55
CA LEU A 145 7.03 9.64 3.44
C LEU A 145 7.47 8.32 4.06
N MET A 146 6.96 7.97 5.25
CA MET A 146 7.27 6.71 5.92
C MET A 146 6.71 5.50 5.18
N LEU A 147 5.49 5.60 4.64
CA LEU A 147 4.96 4.57 3.75
C LEU A 147 5.77 4.44 2.47
N ALA A 148 6.22 5.56 1.89
CA ALA A 148 7.06 5.53 0.70
C ALA A 148 8.41 4.84 0.99
N PHE A 149 9.05 5.19 2.11
CA PHE A 149 10.29 4.55 2.56
C PHE A 149 10.13 3.02 2.69
N MET A 150 8.98 2.56 3.16
CA MET A 150 8.65 1.14 3.29
C MET A 150 8.34 0.47 1.94
N SER A 151 7.61 1.14 1.04
CA SER A 151 7.22 0.58 -0.26
C SER A 151 8.34 0.59 -1.30
N VAL A 152 9.25 1.57 -1.27
CA VAL A 152 10.35 1.69 -2.24
C VAL A 152 11.17 0.40 -2.34
N PRO A 153 11.63 -0.22 -1.24
CA PRO A 153 12.40 -1.45 -1.32
C PRO A 153 11.66 -2.62 -1.98
N THR A 154 10.38 -2.78 -1.66
CA THR A 154 9.54 -3.83 -2.25
C THR A 154 9.33 -3.60 -3.74
N ILE A 155 9.00 -2.37 -4.14
CA ILE A 155 8.84 -2.01 -5.56
C ILE A 155 10.17 -2.20 -6.31
N CYS A 156 11.28 -1.76 -5.72
CA CYS A 156 12.61 -1.85 -6.32
C CYS A 156 13.03 -3.31 -6.55
N SER A 157 13.01 -4.15 -5.51
CA SER A 157 13.47 -5.54 -5.59
C SER A 157 12.66 -6.34 -6.62
N LEU A 158 11.32 -6.24 -6.56
CA LEU A 158 10.44 -6.95 -7.50
C LEU A 158 10.52 -6.40 -8.93
N SER A 159 10.68 -5.07 -9.10
CA SER A 159 10.85 -4.47 -10.43
C SER A 159 12.21 -4.82 -11.04
N GLU A 160 13.25 -4.91 -10.22
CA GLU A 160 14.59 -5.31 -10.67
C GLU A 160 14.57 -6.74 -11.21
N ASP A 161 13.91 -7.67 -10.52
CA ASP A 161 13.73 -9.04 -10.99
C ASP A 161 12.95 -9.09 -12.31
N ALA A 162 11.91 -8.26 -12.45
CA ALA A 162 11.15 -8.14 -13.70
C ALA A 162 12.02 -7.64 -14.87
N VAL A 163 12.82 -6.60 -14.66
CA VAL A 163 13.73 -6.05 -15.68
C VAL A 163 14.84 -7.05 -16.02
N PHE A 164 15.37 -7.75 -15.02
CA PHE A 164 16.42 -8.75 -15.20
C PHE A 164 15.92 -10.02 -15.92
N SER A 165 14.63 -10.32 -15.85
CA SER A 165 14.02 -11.46 -16.54
C SER A 165 13.91 -11.28 -18.06
N VAL A 166 14.13 -10.07 -18.58
CA VAL A 166 14.11 -9.81 -20.03
C VAL A 166 15.23 -10.59 -20.73
N PRO A 167 14.92 -11.44 -21.72
CA PRO A 167 15.90 -12.26 -22.44
C PRO A 167 17.06 -11.43 -22.98
N LYS A 168 18.29 -11.93 -22.84
CA LYS A 168 19.50 -11.22 -23.30
C LYS A 168 19.53 -11.10 -24.81
N GLU A 169 18.94 -12.06 -25.51
CA GLU A 169 18.86 -12.13 -26.97
C GLU A 169 18.14 -10.90 -27.54
N LEU A 170 17.09 -10.41 -26.87
CA LEU A 170 16.39 -9.18 -27.28
C LEU A 170 17.28 -7.94 -27.15
N LYS A 171 18.12 -7.90 -26.11
CA LYS A 171 19.05 -6.79 -25.87
C LYS A 171 20.19 -6.81 -26.88
N GLU A 172 20.78 -7.97 -27.12
CA GLU A 172 21.85 -8.17 -28.11
C GLU A 172 21.36 -7.90 -29.54
N ALA A 173 20.14 -8.30 -29.90
CA ALA A 173 19.53 -8.00 -31.18
C ALA A 173 19.34 -6.48 -31.39
N SER A 174 18.86 -5.77 -30.37
CA SER A 174 18.73 -4.30 -30.40
C SER A 174 20.07 -3.62 -30.66
N LEU A 175 21.11 -4.03 -29.92
CA LEU A 175 22.47 -3.49 -30.10
C LEU A 175 23.04 -3.82 -31.49
N ALA A 176 22.77 -5.01 -32.02
CA ALA A 176 23.21 -5.43 -33.36
C ALA A 176 22.55 -4.61 -34.49
N LEU A 177 21.35 -4.07 -34.26
CA LEU A 177 20.68 -3.13 -35.15
C LEU A 177 21.23 -1.69 -35.07
N GLY A 178 22.28 -1.47 -34.29
CA GLY A 178 22.93 -0.17 -34.12
C GLY A 178 22.29 0.71 -33.05
N ALA A 179 21.37 0.18 -32.23
CA ALA A 179 20.82 0.92 -31.11
C ALA A 179 21.86 1.13 -30.01
N THR A 180 21.79 2.25 -29.31
CA THR A 180 22.58 2.51 -28.11
C THR A 180 22.04 1.70 -26.91
N HIS A 181 22.84 1.57 -25.85
CA HIS A 181 22.39 0.98 -24.58
C HIS A 181 21.13 1.68 -24.04
N TRP A 182 21.08 3.02 -24.12
CA TRP A 182 19.93 3.79 -23.66
C TRP A 182 18.67 3.51 -24.50
N GLU A 183 18.80 3.45 -25.82
CA GLU A 183 17.69 3.10 -26.70
C GLU A 183 17.19 1.67 -26.45
N THR A 184 18.10 0.73 -26.22
CA THR A 184 17.74 -0.65 -25.86
C THR A 184 16.95 -0.71 -24.56
N VAL A 185 17.38 0.01 -23.51
CA VAL A 185 16.65 0.07 -22.23
C VAL A 185 15.24 0.63 -22.42
N TRP A 186 15.11 1.77 -23.11
CA TRP A 186 13.83 2.45 -23.25
C TRP A 186 12.86 1.82 -24.25
N ARG A 187 13.37 1.23 -25.33
CA ARG A 187 12.53 0.70 -26.42
C ARG A 187 12.34 -0.81 -26.36
N VAL A 188 13.17 -1.54 -25.63
CA VAL A 188 13.12 -3.00 -25.56
C VAL A 188 12.93 -3.48 -24.14
N THR A 189 13.86 -3.17 -23.23
CA THR A 189 13.85 -3.74 -21.87
C THR A 189 12.64 -3.25 -21.05
N ILE A 190 12.40 -1.94 -20.97
CA ILE A 190 11.28 -1.38 -20.18
C ILE A 190 9.92 -1.85 -20.73
N PRO A 191 9.65 -1.77 -22.05
CA PRO A 191 8.40 -2.29 -22.61
C PRO A 191 8.22 -3.79 -22.38
N ALA A 192 9.27 -4.60 -22.48
CA ALA A 192 9.19 -6.05 -22.26
C ALA A 192 8.93 -6.42 -20.79
N SER A 193 9.42 -5.62 -19.84
CA SER A 193 9.29 -5.86 -18.39
C SER A 193 8.07 -5.19 -17.75
N ILE A 194 7.29 -4.40 -18.50
CA ILE A 194 6.24 -3.54 -17.94
C ILE A 194 5.17 -4.31 -17.15
N SER A 195 4.85 -5.54 -17.53
CA SER A 195 3.89 -6.38 -16.80
C SER A 195 4.41 -6.80 -15.42
N GLY A 196 5.70 -7.15 -15.34
CA GLY A 196 6.39 -7.47 -14.09
C GLY A 196 6.56 -6.23 -13.21
N VAL A 197 7.00 -5.10 -13.78
CA VAL A 197 7.12 -3.82 -13.05
C VAL A 197 5.77 -3.34 -12.54
N SER A 198 4.70 -3.46 -13.34
CA SER A 198 3.34 -3.13 -12.90
C SER A 198 2.93 -4.00 -11.71
N THR A 199 3.20 -5.30 -11.77
CA THR A 199 2.89 -6.24 -10.67
C THR A 199 3.70 -5.89 -9.41
N ALA A 200 4.97 -5.54 -9.55
CA ALA A 200 5.83 -5.09 -8.45
C ALA A 200 5.28 -3.83 -7.77
N VAL A 201 4.88 -2.83 -8.57
CA VAL A 201 4.25 -1.59 -8.07
C VAL A 201 2.96 -1.91 -7.31
N ILE A 202 2.10 -2.75 -7.88
CA ILE A 202 0.84 -3.15 -7.26
C ILE A 202 1.09 -3.81 -5.91
N LEU A 203 1.95 -4.83 -5.86
CA LEU A 203 2.28 -5.53 -4.61
C LEU A 203 2.88 -4.60 -3.55
N GLY A 204 3.77 -3.69 -3.95
CA GLY A 204 4.35 -2.69 -3.05
C GLY A 204 3.34 -1.68 -2.51
N MET A 205 2.34 -1.31 -3.32
CA MET A 205 1.29 -0.37 -2.93
C MET A 205 0.17 -1.02 -2.10
N SER A 206 -0.21 -2.26 -2.41
CA SER A 206 -1.20 -3.02 -1.63
C SER A 206 -0.78 -3.16 -0.17
N ARG A 207 0.53 -3.26 0.09
CA ARG A 207 1.08 -3.26 1.45
C ARG A 207 0.90 -1.90 2.15
N ALA A 208 1.14 -0.79 1.46
CA ALA A 208 1.01 0.55 2.03
C ALA A 208 -0.44 0.97 2.30
N ILE A 209 -1.41 0.54 1.49
CA ILE A 209 -2.83 0.87 1.68
C ILE A 209 -3.38 0.29 2.99
N GLY A 210 -2.95 -0.93 3.33
CA GLY A 210 -3.32 -1.60 4.57
C GLY A 210 -2.43 -1.26 5.77
N GLU A 211 -1.45 -0.37 5.61
CA GLU A 211 -0.49 -0.10 6.67
C GLU A 211 -1.15 0.64 7.82
N THR A 212 -1.06 0.03 8.99
CA THR A 212 -1.81 0.44 10.18
C THR A 212 -0.92 1.08 11.22
N MET A 213 0.25 0.50 11.49
CA MET A 213 1.10 0.92 12.61
C MET A 213 1.91 2.16 12.29
N VAL A 214 2.48 2.25 11.08
CA VAL A 214 3.22 3.46 10.67
C VAL A 214 2.30 4.67 10.75
N VAL A 215 1.14 4.57 10.11
CA VAL A 215 0.18 5.66 9.98
C VAL A 215 -0.38 6.07 11.35
N LEU A 216 -0.71 5.11 12.21
CA LEU A 216 -1.17 5.39 13.58
C LEU A 216 -0.16 6.24 14.35
N MET A 217 1.14 5.98 14.18
CA MET A 217 2.19 6.66 14.91
C MET A 217 2.53 8.05 14.36
N VAL A 218 2.44 8.26 13.04
CA VAL A 218 3.02 9.46 12.42
C VAL A 218 2.02 10.39 11.73
N ALA A 219 0.76 9.99 11.54
CA ALA A 219 -0.21 10.79 10.77
C ALA A 219 -0.85 11.93 11.58
N GLY A 220 -0.74 11.91 12.91
CA GLY A 220 -1.27 12.96 13.79
C GLY A 220 -2.66 12.68 14.38
N GLY A 221 -3.44 11.76 13.79
CA GLY A 221 -4.63 11.19 14.44
C GLY A 221 -5.88 12.08 14.43
N ALA A 222 -5.90 13.15 13.63
CA ALA A 222 -7.07 14.02 13.52
C ALA A 222 -8.06 13.52 12.46
N ALA A 223 -9.33 13.33 12.84
CA ALA A 223 -10.41 12.92 11.94
C ALA A 223 -11.04 14.12 11.20
N MET A 224 -10.23 14.78 10.38
CA MET A 224 -10.62 15.96 9.62
C MET A 224 -10.14 15.86 8.17
N ILE A 225 -10.83 16.56 7.27
CA ILE A 225 -10.46 16.58 5.85
C ILE A 225 -9.19 17.43 5.72
N PRO A 226 -8.08 16.86 5.22
CA PRO A 226 -6.86 17.63 5.02
C PRO A 226 -7.08 18.70 3.94
N THR A 227 -6.66 19.92 4.24
CA THR A 227 -6.60 21.04 3.31
C THR A 227 -5.17 21.28 2.80
N SER A 228 -4.19 20.85 3.58
CA SER A 228 -2.76 20.90 3.30
C SER A 228 -2.12 19.52 3.49
N ILE A 229 -0.99 19.29 2.81
CA ILE A 229 -0.18 18.08 2.99
C ILE A 229 0.45 18.01 4.39
N PHE A 230 0.50 19.12 5.11
CA PHE A 230 1.05 19.20 6.48
C PHE A 230 -0.04 19.14 7.56
N ASP A 231 -1.29 18.91 7.18
CA ASP A 231 -2.37 18.74 8.15
C ASP A 231 -2.26 17.36 8.83
N PRO A 232 -2.57 17.27 10.14
CA PRO A 232 -2.75 15.99 10.80
C PRO A 232 -3.98 15.29 10.23
N VAL A 233 -3.85 13.98 10.02
CA VAL A 233 -4.91 13.14 9.44
C VAL A 233 -5.03 11.82 10.17
N ARG A 234 -6.18 11.19 10.02
CA ARG A 234 -6.45 9.85 10.55
C ARG A 234 -7.04 8.94 9.48
N PRO A 235 -6.21 8.14 8.80
CA PRO A 235 -6.67 7.12 7.87
C PRO A 235 -7.53 6.03 8.53
N MET A 236 -8.37 5.36 7.75
CA MET A 236 -9.27 4.30 8.23
C MET A 236 -8.55 3.18 9.01
N PRO A 237 -7.41 2.61 8.57
CA PRO A 237 -6.73 1.56 9.32
C PRO A 237 -6.30 2.04 10.71
N ALA A 238 -5.77 3.27 10.80
CA ALA A 238 -5.37 3.88 12.05
C ALA A 238 -6.55 4.15 12.98
N SER A 239 -7.70 4.59 12.45
CA SER A 239 -8.93 4.78 13.24
C SER A 239 -9.43 3.47 13.84
N ILE A 240 -9.42 2.38 13.06
CA ILE A 240 -9.81 1.05 13.52
C ILE A 240 -8.87 0.60 14.63
N ALA A 241 -7.55 0.66 14.42
CA ALA A 241 -6.58 0.20 15.40
C ALA A 241 -6.56 1.03 16.70
N ALA A 242 -6.71 2.35 16.58
CA ALA A 242 -6.69 3.25 17.73
C ALA A 242 -7.91 3.05 18.64
N GLU A 243 -9.11 2.95 18.05
CA GLU A 243 -10.36 3.08 18.80
C GLU A 243 -11.01 1.72 19.12
N MET A 244 -10.63 0.62 18.44
CA MET A 244 -11.27 -0.69 18.64
C MET A 244 -11.08 -1.23 20.06
N ALA A 245 -9.93 -0.97 20.68
CA ALA A 245 -9.67 -1.41 22.05
C ALA A 245 -10.43 -0.60 23.11
N GLU A 246 -10.88 0.60 22.76
CA GLU A 246 -11.58 1.53 23.65
C GLU A 246 -13.11 1.46 23.48
N ALA A 247 -13.58 0.97 22.32
CA ALA A 247 -15.00 0.85 22.02
C ALA A 247 -15.69 -0.23 22.89
N PRO A 248 -16.81 0.08 23.55
CA PRO A 248 -17.58 -0.91 24.30
C PRO A 248 -18.02 -2.07 23.40
N PHE A 249 -17.81 -3.31 23.86
CA PHE A 249 -18.20 -4.49 23.10
C PHE A 249 -19.69 -4.44 22.73
N ARG A 250 -19.99 -4.56 21.42
CA ARG A 250 -21.35 -4.44 20.86
C ARG A 250 -22.05 -3.10 21.10
N GLY A 251 -21.27 -2.03 21.33
CA GLY A 251 -21.76 -0.66 21.28
C GLY A 251 -21.82 -0.11 19.84
N ASP A 252 -22.42 1.07 19.68
CA ASP A 252 -22.54 1.72 18.37
C ASP A 252 -21.19 2.07 17.77
N HIS A 253 -20.25 2.53 18.60
CA HIS A 253 -18.87 2.80 18.19
C HIS A 253 -18.16 1.54 17.69
N TYR A 254 -18.36 0.40 18.37
CA TYR A 254 -17.82 -0.88 17.95
C TYR A 254 -18.34 -1.27 16.56
N TYR A 255 -19.67 -1.24 16.36
CA TYR A 255 -20.28 -1.55 15.06
C TYR A 255 -19.85 -0.57 13.96
N ALA A 256 -19.71 0.72 14.28
CA ALA A 256 -19.20 1.73 13.36
C ALA A 256 -17.76 1.44 12.91
N LEU A 257 -16.87 0.98 13.81
CA LEU A 257 -15.50 0.61 13.45
C LEU A 257 -15.45 -0.63 12.54
N PHE A 258 -16.31 -1.64 12.77
CA PHE A 258 -16.45 -2.77 11.85
C PHE A 258 -17.01 -2.34 10.49
N ALA A 259 -17.97 -1.42 10.46
CA ALA A 259 -18.47 -0.84 9.22
C ALA A 259 -17.39 -0.05 8.47
N THR A 260 -16.53 0.69 9.16
CA THR A 260 -15.33 1.31 8.57
C THR A 260 -14.40 0.25 7.98
N GLY A 261 -14.26 -0.90 8.64
CA GLY A 261 -13.52 -2.05 8.14
C GLY A 261 -14.11 -2.63 6.84
N ILE A 262 -15.45 -2.73 6.73
CA ILE A 262 -16.14 -3.14 5.49
C ILE A 262 -15.78 -2.17 4.35
N VAL A 263 -15.82 -0.87 4.62
CA VAL A 263 -15.51 0.17 3.63
C VAL A 263 -14.05 0.08 3.22
N LEU A 264 -13.12 -0.03 4.17
CA LEU A 264 -11.70 -0.24 3.91
C LEU A 264 -11.46 -1.49 3.05
N PHE A 265 -12.08 -2.62 3.39
CA PHE A 265 -12.02 -3.86 2.61
C PHE A 265 -12.55 -3.67 1.18
N GLY A 266 -13.65 -2.94 1.01
CA GLY A 266 -14.19 -2.61 -0.31
C GLY A 266 -13.21 -1.77 -1.14
N PHE A 267 -12.57 -0.77 -0.53
CA PHE A 267 -11.55 0.05 -1.19
C PHE A 267 -10.30 -0.75 -1.55
N THR A 268 -9.80 -1.59 -0.66
CA THR A 268 -8.61 -2.41 -0.94
C THR A 268 -8.90 -3.44 -2.01
N LEU A 269 -10.08 -4.08 -1.99
CA LEU A 269 -10.52 -5.00 -3.03
C LEU A 269 -10.64 -4.28 -4.38
N LEU A 270 -11.30 -3.12 -4.43
CA LEU A 270 -11.44 -2.34 -5.65
C LEU A 270 -10.08 -1.94 -6.23
N PHE A 271 -9.18 -1.44 -5.38
CA PHE A 271 -7.82 -1.08 -5.80
C PHE A 271 -7.09 -2.29 -6.38
N ASN A 272 -7.12 -3.43 -5.68
CA ASN A 272 -6.46 -4.67 -6.15
C ASN A 272 -7.06 -5.19 -7.47
N LEU A 273 -8.39 -5.09 -7.66
CA LEU A 273 -9.04 -5.49 -8.91
C LEU A 273 -8.65 -4.57 -10.08
N VAL A 274 -8.65 -3.25 -9.86
CA VAL A 274 -8.23 -2.28 -10.88
C VAL A 274 -6.76 -2.49 -11.24
N ALA A 275 -5.91 -2.67 -10.23
CA ALA A 275 -4.51 -2.99 -10.38
C ALA A 275 -4.27 -4.27 -11.20
N ASP A 276 -4.93 -5.37 -10.85
CA ASP A 276 -4.81 -6.64 -11.58
C ASP A 276 -5.30 -6.54 -13.03
N TYR A 277 -6.42 -5.83 -13.27
CA TYR A 277 -6.90 -5.56 -14.62
C TYR A 277 -5.88 -4.79 -15.46
N ILE A 278 -5.24 -3.77 -14.90
CA ILE A 278 -4.19 -2.99 -15.57
C ILE A 278 -2.98 -3.90 -15.88
N SER A 279 -2.52 -4.70 -14.91
CA SER A 279 -1.37 -5.62 -15.11
C SER A 279 -1.63 -6.64 -16.22
N ASN A 280 -2.83 -7.25 -16.23
CA ASN A 280 -3.22 -8.24 -17.24
C ASN A 280 -3.30 -7.65 -18.65
N LYS A 281 -3.76 -6.40 -18.80
CA LYS A 281 -3.76 -5.70 -20.08
C LYS A 281 -2.34 -5.54 -20.64
N TYR A 282 -1.38 -5.17 -19.79
CA TYR A 282 0.02 -5.02 -20.21
C TYR A 282 0.71 -6.37 -20.51
N ARG A 283 0.32 -7.45 -19.83
CA ARG A 283 0.79 -8.81 -20.14
C ARG A 283 0.43 -9.26 -21.57
N GLN A 284 -0.76 -8.89 -22.05
CA GLN A 284 -1.21 -9.23 -23.41
C GLN A 284 -0.46 -8.44 -24.49
N VAL A 285 -0.09 -7.19 -24.23
CA VAL A 285 0.68 -6.37 -25.19
C VAL A 285 2.11 -6.90 -25.35
N GLY A 286 2.79 -7.24 -24.25
CA GLY A 286 4.15 -7.80 -24.32
C GLY A 286 4.24 -9.14 -25.05
N ALA A 287 3.18 -9.97 -24.97
CA ALA A 287 3.11 -11.24 -25.70
C ALA A 287 2.73 -11.07 -27.18
N ALA A 288 2.09 -9.96 -27.56
CA ALA A 288 1.71 -9.67 -28.96
C ALA A 288 2.82 -8.97 -29.75
N THR A 289 3.86 -8.46 -29.08
CA THR A 289 5.03 -7.78 -29.67
C THR A 289 6.29 -8.64 -29.75
N LEU A 290 6.24 -9.88 -29.24
CA LEU A 290 7.27 -10.91 -29.42
C LEU A 290 6.88 -11.85 -30.56
#